data_AF-A0A948C3Q1-F1
#
_entry.id   AF-A0A948C3Q1-F1
#
_cell.length_a   1.000
_cell.length_b   1.000
_cell.length_c   1.000
_cell.angle_alpha   90.00
_cell.angle_beta   90.00
_cell.angle_gamma   90.00
#
_symmetry.space_group_name_H-M   'P 1'
#
loop_
_entity.id
_entity.type
_entity.pdbx_description
1 polymer ?
#
loop_
_entity_poly.entity_id
_entity_poly.type
_entity_poly.pdbx_seq_one_letter_code
_entity_poly.pdbx_strand_id
1 'polypeptide(L)'
;MSSSPIPGNESTLKNMFDELVVKNINLITNKEMDVHASGHGGIEDHKLFLSLVKPDFFLPYFMPAQERYDHRKLALDMGIQDEKILMPNHNGDVIEMYDDVVILSDKKIKLDTILIDGKGQGHMSGEYVIKARHIMAEN
;
A
#
# COMPACT_ATOMS: atom_id res chain seq x y z
N MET A 1 -12.72 -8.56 18.47
CA MET A 1 -12.32 -7.87 17.24
C MET A 1 -11.12 -8.57 16.65
N SER A 2 -11.36 -9.50 15.73
CA SER A 2 -10.33 -10.29 15.03
C SER A 2 -9.85 -9.54 13.77
N SER A 3 -9.41 -8.29 13.97
CA SER A 3 -8.95 -7.39 12.92
C SER A 3 -8.00 -6.35 13.49
N SER A 4 -7.20 -5.73 12.62
CA SER A 4 -6.40 -4.53 12.95
C SER A 4 -7.01 -3.27 12.33
N PRO A 5 -6.84 -2.09 12.96
CA PRO A 5 -7.18 -0.81 12.33
C PRO A 5 -6.43 -0.63 11.01
N ILE A 6 -7.16 -0.33 9.93
CA ILE A 6 -6.57 0.15 8.68
C ILE A 6 -6.32 1.66 8.85
N PRO A 7 -5.16 2.18 8.43
CA PRO A 7 -4.86 3.61 8.51
C PRO A 7 -6.00 4.47 7.97
N GLY A 8 -6.47 5.43 8.79
CA GLY A 8 -7.61 6.31 8.48
C GLY A 8 -8.93 5.93 9.14
N ASN A 9 -9.05 4.73 9.73
CA ASN A 9 -10.27 4.25 10.40
C ASN A 9 -10.21 4.33 11.95
N GLU A 10 -9.16 4.94 12.51
CA GLU A 10 -8.89 4.92 13.95
C GLU A 10 -10.00 5.60 14.77
N SER A 11 -10.52 6.73 14.28
CA SER A 11 -11.57 7.50 14.96
C SER A 11 -12.90 6.74 15.00
N THR A 12 -13.31 6.14 13.88
CA THR A 12 -14.52 5.32 13.79
C THR A 12 -14.44 4.12 14.73
N LEU A 13 -13.29 3.42 14.73
CA LEU A 13 -13.09 2.28 15.62
C LEU A 13 -13.09 2.69 17.09
N LYS A 14 -12.45 3.81 17.42
CA LYS A 14 -12.44 4.35 18.78
C LYS A 14 -13.86 4.64 19.26
N ASN A 15 -14.67 5.34 18.46
CA ASN A 15 -16.05 5.66 18.82
C ASN A 15 -16.88 4.39 19.05
N MET A 16 -16.72 3.39 18.19
CA MET A 16 -17.37 2.09 18.35
C MET A 16 -16.93 1.39 19.66
N PHE A 17 -15.64 1.42 20.00
CA PHE A 17 -15.17 0.86 21.28
C PHE A 17 -15.75 1.58 22.49
N ASP A 18 -15.78 2.92 22.46
CA ASP A 18 -16.36 3.72 23.54
C ASP A 18 -17.82 3.33 23.80
N GLU A 19 -18.63 3.17 22.74
CA GLU A 19 -20.03 2.73 22.86
C GLU A 19 -20.19 1.33 23.45
N LEU A 20 -19.32 0.39 23.09
CA LEU A 20 -19.34 -0.99 23.61
C LEU A 20 -18.94 -1.02 25.09
N VAL A 21 -17.92 -0.23 25.47
CA VAL A 21 -17.45 -0.13 26.86
C VAL A 21 -18.52 0.46 27.77
N VAL A 22 -19.23 1.53 27.33
CA VAL A 22 -20.35 2.12 28.10
C VAL A 22 -21.48 1.10 28.34
N LYS A 23 -21.62 0.09 27.47
CA LYS A 23 -22.58 -1.02 27.62
C LYS A 23 -22.05 -2.17 28.48
N ASN A 24 -20.91 -2.01 29.17
CA ASN A 24 -20.23 -3.06 29.95
C ASN A 24 -19.93 -4.34 29.14
N ILE A 25 -19.70 -4.21 27.84
CA ILE A 25 -19.32 -5.34 26.99
C ILE A 25 -17.82 -5.60 27.13
N ASN A 26 -17.44 -6.85 27.36
CA ASN A 26 -16.04 -7.24 27.38
C ASN A 26 -15.43 -7.15 25.97
N LEU A 27 -14.42 -6.31 25.81
CA LEU A 27 -13.75 -6.09 24.53
C LEU A 27 -12.46 -6.90 24.47
N ILE A 28 -12.38 -7.82 23.50
CA ILE A 28 -11.15 -8.55 23.17
C ILE A 28 -10.67 -8.05 21.80
N THR A 29 -9.48 -7.45 21.73
CA THR A 29 -8.83 -7.00 20.50
C THR A 29 -7.47 -7.67 20.34
N ASN A 30 -6.78 -7.37 19.22
CA ASN A 30 -5.44 -7.90 18.98
C ASN A 30 -4.39 -7.43 20.01
N LYS A 31 -4.70 -6.41 20.82
CA LYS A 31 -3.83 -5.96 21.91
C LYS A 31 -3.91 -6.88 23.13
N GLU A 32 -5.09 -7.40 23.43
CA GLU A 32 -5.33 -8.25 24.60
C GLU A 32 -5.04 -9.72 24.32
N MET A 33 -5.25 -10.17 23.08
CA MET A 33 -5.04 -11.54 22.65
C MET A 33 -4.66 -11.56 21.18
N ASP A 34 -3.75 -12.44 20.77
CA ASP A 34 -3.41 -12.63 19.36
C ASP A 34 -4.60 -13.27 18.62
N VAL A 35 -5.47 -12.42 18.09
CA VAL A 35 -6.73 -12.82 17.43
C VAL A 35 -6.72 -12.42 15.96
N HIS A 36 -5.68 -11.79 15.45
CA HIS A 36 -5.57 -11.35 14.07
C HIS A 36 -4.12 -11.41 13.56
N ALA A 37 -3.95 -12.01 12.39
CA ALA A 37 -2.71 -12.01 11.65
C ALA A 37 -2.85 -11.15 10.38
N SER A 38 -1.77 -10.47 10.01
CA SER A 38 -1.66 -9.79 8.73
C SER A 38 -1.79 -10.79 7.58
N GLY A 39 -2.45 -10.38 6.49
CA GLY A 39 -2.44 -11.12 5.22
C GLY A 39 -1.14 -10.93 4.42
N HIS A 40 -0.28 -9.99 4.82
CA HIS A 40 1.03 -9.73 4.22
C HIS A 40 2.14 -10.32 5.10
N GLY A 41 3.10 -11.00 4.48
CA GLY A 41 4.28 -11.54 5.15
C GLY A 41 5.15 -10.45 5.76
N GLY A 42 5.89 -10.81 6.80
CA GLY A 42 6.87 -9.94 7.45
C GLY A 42 8.23 -9.96 6.76
N ILE A 43 9.20 -9.31 7.40
CA ILE A 43 10.57 -9.19 6.87
C ILE A 43 11.25 -10.56 6.65
N GLU A 44 11.03 -11.53 7.54
CA GLU A 44 11.63 -12.87 7.41
C GLU A 44 10.96 -13.68 6.29
N ASP A 45 9.67 -13.49 6.06
CA ASP A 45 8.97 -14.10 4.91
C ASP A 45 9.50 -13.54 3.58
N HIS A 46 9.77 -12.23 3.53
CA HIS A 46 10.40 -11.60 2.37
C HIS A 46 11.84 -12.08 2.16
N LYS A 47 12.62 -12.26 3.23
CA LYS A 47 13.96 -12.87 3.13
C LYS A 47 13.89 -14.28 2.59
N LEU A 48 12.97 -15.09 3.13
CA LEU A 48 12.75 -16.45 2.65
C LEU A 48 12.39 -16.42 1.15
N PHE A 49 11.43 -15.58 0.75
CA PHE A 49 11.04 -15.42 -0.65
C PHE A 49 12.23 -15.10 -1.56
N LEU A 50 13.02 -14.08 -1.23
CA LEU A 50 14.17 -13.66 -2.03
C LEU A 50 15.26 -14.76 -2.09
N SER A 51 15.47 -15.48 -0.98
CA SER A 51 16.45 -16.58 -0.91
C SER A 51 16.06 -17.78 -1.76
N LEU A 52 14.76 -18.03 -1.94
CA LEU A 52 14.22 -19.13 -2.73
C LEU A 52 14.17 -18.77 -4.22
N VAL A 53 13.69 -17.58 -4.55
CA VAL A 53 13.51 -17.14 -5.94
C VAL A 53 14.84 -16.79 -6.60
N LYS A 54 15.78 -16.18 -5.86
CA LYS A 54 17.09 -15.73 -6.38
C LYS A 54 16.94 -14.91 -7.67
N PRO A 55 16.21 -13.79 -7.62
CA PRO A 55 15.85 -13.06 -8.84
C PRO A 55 17.08 -12.41 -9.50
N ASP A 56 17.12 -12.41 -10.83
CA ASP A 56 18.12 -11.66 -11.61
C ASP A 56 17.90 -10.15 -11.52
N PHE A 57 16.64 -9.72 -11.42
CA PHE A 57 16.20 -8.36 -11.18
C PHE A 57 15.04 -8.35 -10.18
N PHE A 58 15.01 -7.35 -9.30
CA PHE A 58 14.01 -7.25 -8.25
C PHE A 58 13.27 -5.92 -8.30
N LEU A 59 11.94 -5.94 -8.18
CA LEU A 59 11.11 -4.75 -8.09
C LEU A 59 10.24 -4.83 -6.83
N PRO A 60 10.47 -3.96 -5.84
CA PRO A 60 9.54 -3.77 -4.72
C PRO A 60 8.18 -3.25 -5.23
N TYR A 61 7.10 -3.98 -4.96
CA TYR A 61 5.76 -3.70 -5.48
C TYR A 61 4.71 -3.53 -4.37
N PHE A 62 3.55 -2.97 -4.72
CA PHE A 62 2.32 -2.82 -3.93
C PHE A 62 2.32 -1.77 -2.81
N MET A 63 3.40 -1.65 -2.04
CA MET A 63 3.41 -0.80 -0.85
C MET A 63 3.66 0.69 -1.16
N PRO A 64 3.36 1.62 -0.24
CA PRO A 64 3.76 3.02 -0.37
C PRO A 64 5.28 3.16 -0.50
N ALA A 65 5.72 4.36 -0.88
CA ALA A 65 7.11 4.59 -1.26
C ALA A 65 8.09 4.18 -0.15
N GLN A 66 7.81 4.55 1.11
CA GLN A 66 8.68 4.25 2.24
C GLN A 66 8.95 2.76 2.39
N GLU A 67 7.90 1.93 2.39
CA GLU A 67 7.99 0.49 2.52
C GLU A 67 8.66 -0.15 1.29
N ARG A 68 8.50 0.43 0.10
CA ARG A 68 9.27 -0.02 -1.09
C ARG A 68 10.77 0.25 -0.93
N TYR A 69 11.15 1.41 -0.37
CA TYR A 69 12.55 1.70 -0.08
C TYR A 69 13.12 0.78 1.01
N ASP A 70 12.31 0.44 2.02
CA ASP A 70 12.70 -0.54 3.05
C ASP A 70 12.89 -1.94 2.44
N HIS A 71 12.03 -2.35 1.51
CA HIS A 71 12.18 -3.63 0.80
C HIS A 71 13.37 -3.61 -0.17
N ARG A 72 13.69 -2.47 -0.82
CA ARG A 72 14.95 -2.30 -1.55
C ARG A 72 16.15 -2.48 -0.63
N LYS A 73 16.13 -1.85 0.55
CA LYS A 73 17.22 -2.00 1.53
C LYS A 73 17.39 -3.46 1.95
N LEU A 74 16.28 -4.17 2.20
CA LEU A 74 16.32 -5.60 2.49
C LEU A 74 16.96 -6.41 1.35
N ALA A 75 16.58 -6.13 0.11
CA ALA A 75 17.16 -6.81 -1.06
C ALA A 75 18.67 -6.54 -1.22
N LEU A 76 19.12 -5.31 -0.97
CA LEU A 76 20.54 -4.96 -0.93
C LEU A 76 21.29 -5.73 0.17
N ASP A 77 20.72 -5.79 1.38
CA ASP A 77 21.28 -6.53 2.52
C ASP A 77 21.37 -8.04 2.23
N MET A 78 20.50 -8.54 1.35
CA MET A 78 20.51 -9.93 0.85
C MET A 78 21.45 -10.18 -0.33
N GLY A 79 22.17 -9.15 -0.79
CA GLY A 79 23.19 -9.27 -1.84
C GLY A 79 22.69 -9.06 -3.26
N ILE A 80 21.45 -8.62 -3.46
CA ILE A 80 20.99 -8.17 -4.78
C ILE A 80 21.69 -6.84 -5.08
N GLN A 81 22.34 -6.74 -6.23
CA GLN A 81 23.05 -5.53 -6.64
C GLN A 81 22.07 -4.39 -6.88
N ASP A 82 22.46 -3.15 -6.57
CA ASP A 82 21.55 -2.01 -6.65
C ASP A 82 21.05 -1.76 -8.08
N GLU A 83 21.92 -1.97 -9.07
CA GLU A 83 21.60 -1.83 -10.49
C GLU A 83 20.56 -2.84 -10.97
N LYS A 84 20.35 -3.93 -10.20
CA LYS A 84 19.35 -4.96 -10.45
C LYS A 84 18.05 -4.73 -9.68
N ILE A 85 17.95 -3.65 -8.89
CA ILE A 85 16.74 -3.30 -8.15
C ILE A 85 16.02 -2.15 -8.87
N LEU A 86 14.86 -2.45 -9.44
CA LEU A 86 14.05 -1.51 -10.18
C LEU A 86 13.14 -0.71 -9.24
N MET A 87 13.30 0.61 -9.27
CA MET A 87 12.53 1.55 -8.44
C MET A 87 11.75 2.55 -9.31
N PRO A 88 10.63 2.16 -9.93
CA PRO A 88 9.74 3.13 -10.57
C PRO A 88 9.21 4.13 -9.54
N ASN A 89 9.12 5.40 -9.91
CA ASN A 89 8.70 6.47 -9.01
C ASN A 89 7.19 6.69 -9.03
N HIS A 90 6.55 6.41 -10.17
CA HIS A 90 5.15 6.70 -10.40
C HIS A 90 4.42 5.56 -11.11
N ASN A 91 3.10 5.49 -10.89
CA ASN A 91 2.23 4.67 -11.72
C ASN A 91 2.32 5.17 -13.17
N GLY A 92 2.55 4.25 -14.10
CA GLY A 92 2.73 4.56 -15.52
C GLY A 92 4.20 4.70 -15.95
N ASP A 93 5.16 4.65 -15.03
CA ASP A 93 6.57 4.43 -15.41
C ASP A 93 6.70 3.05 -16.07
N VAL A 94 7.43 2.98 -17.18
CA VAL A 94 7.53 1.78 -18.01
C VAL A 94 8.83 1.05 -17.72
N ILE A 95 8.75 -0.28 -17.57
CA ILE A 95 9.92 -1.15 -17.51
C ILE A 95 9.99 -1.92 -18.82
N GLU A 96 11.11 -1.77 -19.53
CA GLU A 96 11.38 -2.48 -20.76
C GLU A 96 12.24 -3.71 -20.44
N MET A 97 11.79 -4.86 -20.89
CA MET A 97 12.47 -6.15 -20.73
C MET A 97 12.63 -6.77 -22.12
N TYR A 98 13.87 -6.99 -22.53
CA TYR A 98 14.21 -7.62 -23.80
C TYR A 98 15.50 -8.42 -23.65
N ASP A 99 15.44 -9.71 -23.98
CA ASP A 99 16.51 -10.69 -23.69
C ASP A 99 16.97 -10.58 -22.22
N ASP A 100 18.26 -10.35 -21.98
CA ASP A 100 18.85 -10.19 -20.64
C ASP A 100 18.89 -8.73 -20.17
N VAL A 101 18.28 -7.80 -20.91
CA VAL A 101 18.27 -6.37 -20.62
C VAL A 101 16.95 -5.99 -19.95
N VAL A 102 17.06 -5.45 -18.74
CA VAL A 102 15.93 -4.87 -18.01
C VAL A 102 16.27 -3.44 -17.62
N ILE A 103 15.48 -2.49 -18.10
CA ILE A 103 15.70 -1.06 -17.85
C ILE A 103 14.40 -0.37 -17.45
N LEU A 104 14.53 0.64 -16.59
CA LEU A 104 13.47 1.63 -16.41
C LEU A 104 13.53 2.58 -17.62
N SER A 105 12.47 2.59 -18.42
CA SER A 105 12.38 3.38 -19.64
C SER A 105 12.05 4.84 -19.34
N ASP A 106 12.53 5.75 -20.19
CA ASP A 106 12.11 7.16 -20.18
C ASP A 106 10.65 7.32 -20.64
N LYS A 107 10.06 6.28 -21.25
CA LYS A 107 8.65 6.27 -21.63
C LYS A 107 7.77 6.24 -20.39
N LYS A 108 6.69 6.99 -20.46
CA LYS A 108 5.63 7.00 -19.44
C LYS A 108 4.29 6.83 -20.10
N ILE A 109 3.45 5.99 -19.51
CA ILE A 109 2.05 5.85 -19.86
C ILE A 109 1.28 6.82 -18.98
N LYS A 110 0.51 7.72 -19.60
CA LYS A 110 -0.41 8.57 -18.86
C LYS A 110 -1.53 7.70 -18.31
N LEU A 111 -1.69 7.72 -17.00
CA LEU A 111 -2.78 7.06 -16.30
C LEU A 111 -3.67 8.13 -15.66
N ASP A 112 -4.97 7.89 -15.69
CA ASP A 112 -5.97 8.76 -15.05
C ASP A 112 -6.58 8.05 -13.85
N THR A 113 -6.75 8.78 -12.74
CA THR A 113 -7.49 8.29 -11.58
C THR A 113 -8.96 8.61 -11.76
N ILE A 114 -9.79 7.58 -11.83
CA ILE A 114 -11.24 7.72 -12.00
C ILE A 114 -11.92 7.57 -10.63
N LEU A 115 -12.57 8.64 -10.18
CA LEU A 115 -13.37 8.63 -8.95
C LEU A 115 -14.81 8.19 -9.26
N ILE A 116 -15.37 7.31 -8.43
CA ILE A 116 -16.73 6.79 -8.57
C ILE A 116 -17.55 7.23 -7.36
N ASP A 117 -18.71 7.85 -7.63
CA ASP A 117 -19.68 8.26 -6.62
C ASP A 117 -21.10 7.87 -7.07
N GLY A 118 -21.74 6.96 -6.34
CA GLY A 118 -23.07 6.44 -6.65
C GLY A 118 -23.15 5.73 -8.02
N LYS A 119 -24.14 6.13 -8.84
CA LYS A 119 -24.40 5.53 -10.17
C LYS A 119 -23.64 6.24 -11.31
N GLY A 120 -22.83 7.24 -11.01
CA GLY A 120 -22.10 8.00 -12.04
C GLY A 120 -21.01 7.16 -12.69
N GLN A 121 -20.99 7.11 -14.03
CA GLN A 121 -19.87 6.54 -14.78
C GLN A 121 -18.73 7.57 -14.83
N GLY A 122 -17.97 7.71 -13.74
CA GLY A 122 -16.58 8.16 -13.68
C GLY A 122 -16.05 9.30 -14.58
N HIS A 123 -16.88 10.22 -15.08
CA HIS A 123 -16.46 11.16 -16.12
C HIS A 123 -16.94 12.60 -15.89
N MET A 124 -16.80 13.08 -14.65
CA MET A 124 -16.85 14.52 -14.37
C MET A 124 -15.75 14.86 -13.38
N SER A 125 -14.72 15.59 -13.85
CA SER A 125 -13.90 16.55 -13.08
C SER A 125 -13.78 16.30 -11.57
N GLY A 126 -13.42 15.07 -11.17
CA GLY A 126 -13.51 14.61 -9.78
C GLY A 126 -12.75 15.51 -8.82
N GLU A 127 -11.60 16.03 -9.25
CA GLU A 127 -10.79 17.00 -8.51
C GLU A 127 -11.55 18.30 -8.17
N TYR A 128 -12.30 18.88 -9.11
CA TYR A 128 -13.06 20.11 -8.87
C TYR A 128 -14.21 19.89 -7.89
N VAL A 129 -14.91 18.76 -8.03
CA VAL A 129 -16.01 18.40 -7.13
C VAL A 129 -15.48 18.13 -5.72
N ILE A 130 -14.38 17.39 -5.58
CA ILE A 130 -13.74 17.14 -4.28
C ILE A 130 -13.27 18.45 -3.65
N LYS A 131 -12.64 19.35 -4.42
CA LYS A 131 -12.22 20.67 -3.92
C LYS A 131 -13.41 21.50 -3.43
N ALA A 132 -14.52 21.53 -4.18
CA ALA A 132 -15.72 22.23 -3.76
C ALA A 132 -16.31 21.64 -2.46
N ARG A 133 -16.37 20.30 -2.35
CA ARG A 133 -16.82 19.60 -1.13
C ARG A 133 -15.96 19.96 0.07
N HIS A 134 -14.64 20.04 -0.10
CA HIS A 134 -13.72 20.39 0.97
C HIS A 134 -13.98 21.82 1.49
N ILE A 135 -14.09 22.81 0.59
CA ILE A 135 -14.40 24.20 0.95
C ILE A 135 -15.74 24.29 1.70
N MET A 136 -16.77 23.56 1.25
CA MET A 136 -18.08 23.55 1.92
C MET A 136 -18.10 22.81 3.27
N ALA A 137 -17.11 21.96 3.55
CA ALA A 137 -17.00 21.25 4.83
C ALA A 137 -16.24 22.06 5.89
N GLU A 138 -15.36 22.96 5.46
CA GLU A 138 -14.54 23.81 6.34
C GLU A 138 -15.20 25.16 6.67
N ASN A 139 -16.23 25.58 5.93
CA ASN A 139 -17.02 26.79 6.16
C ASN A 139 -18.43 26.45 6.62
#